data_AF-A0A2E6KNW4-F1
#
_entry.id   AF-A0A2E6KNW4-F1
#
_cell.length_a   1.000
_cell.length_b   1.000
_cell.length_c   1.000
_cell.angle_alpha   90.00
_cell.angle_beta   90.00
_cell.angle_gamma   90.00
#
_symmetry.space_group_name_H-M   'P 1'
#
loop_
_entity.id
_entity.type
_entity.pdbx_description
1 polymer ?
#
loop_
_entity_poly.entity_id
_entity_poly.type
_entity_poly.pdbx_seq_one_letter_code
_entity_poly.pdbx_strand_id
1 'polypeptide(L)'
;MGDSVYRVGRLEDGQIIELFNLVGDRFGVDGGHIELGAIIIDLKELPKYNQEISGSSFSINEAVLVTSNKGLTIKVMRGVSINTAAQHPREASPYFDEVWVKYSNKNSVEEVLSLDKILSDYTKVMVPNKNKGKDSTVLDLLQSEMQSLSAMYRKLNEGIESRRRKLDEQYDERVTQLKVQHNEALIKVNEEHKENLIELKKRVEALDEREKALDDRDHMHVRRRLREDINSDIKERLSSTIVSRHSSLKRWLIFIIAILLSLGLGALSYILTQDFGVLLINRAELKADMIGIQFTEWFLMIKLFLTSFGAVGALYYAISWLRRMYNDDVRVERELERYAYDINRASWAIETIMEMQNNKNTIPPQTWIEAICSNLFNYDNSPDKKEKSNDVLEMLLRSSAKVELGPDGSRFELGNKGANKLAKELDNLN
;
A
#
# COMPACT_ATOMS: atom_id res chain seq x y z
N MET A 1 -55.85 52.73 64.72
CA MET A 1 -55.13 51.78 63.86
C MET A 1 -53.66 52.13 63.97
N GLY A 2 -52.92 51.21 64.58
CA GLY A 2 -51.68 51.51 65.27
C GLY A 2 -50.46 51.21 64.43
N ASP A 3 -49.40 51.96 64.70
CA ASP A 3 -48.04 51.60 64.34
C ASP A 3 -47.71 50.23 64.96
N SER A 4 -47.11 49.35 64.18
CA SER A 4 -46.65 48.03 64.66
C SER A 4 -45.12 47.98 64.67
N VAL A 5 -44.55 47.46 65.75
CA VAL A 5 -43.10 47.29 65.91
C VAL A 5 -42.84 45.80 66.06
N TYR A 6 -42.08 45.24 65.13
CA TYR A 6 -41.63 43.85 65.17
C TYR A 6 -40.17 43.82 65.58
N ARG A 7 -39.85 43.08 66.65
CA ARG A 7 -38.47 42.85 67.07
C ARG A 7 -37.97 41.57 66.43
N VAL A 8 -36.90 41.68 65.65
CA VAL A 8 -36.30 40.57 64.90
C VAL A 8 -34.87 40.32 65.35
N GLY A 9 -34.37 39.10 65.14
CA GLY A 9 -32.93 38.86 65.22
C GLY A 9 -32.20 39.75 64.23
N ARG A 10 -30.93 40.06 64.52
CA ARG A 10 -30.12 40.94 63.66
C ARG A 10 -30.16 40.47 62.21
N LEU A 11 -30.69 41.31 61.33
CA LEU A 11 -30.84 41.02 59.90
C LEU A 11 -29.54 41.35 59.18
N GLU A 12 -29.15 40.49 58.25
CA GLU A 12 -28.05 40.79 57.32
C GLU A 12 -28.50 41.87 56.33
N ASP A 13 -27.59 42.75 55.91
CA ASP A 13 -27.92 43.84 54.99
C ASP A 13 -28.56 43.32 53.68
N GLY A 14 -28.12 42.16 53.19
CA GLY A 14 -28.72 41.48 52.03
C GLY A 14 -30.19 41.07 52.26
N GLN A 15 -30.53 40.61 53.47
CA GLN A 15 -31.91 40.24 53.82
C GLN A 15 -32.83 41.47 53.91
N ILE A 16 -32.31 42.61 54.40
CA ILE A 16 -33.05 43.88 54.44
C ILE A 16 -33.38 44.34 53.02
N ILE A 17 -32.40 44.25 52.11
CA ILE A 17 -32.57 44.62 50.70
C ILE A 17 -33.56 43.67 50.01
N GLU A 18 -33.45 42.35 50.22
CA GLU A 18 -34.38 41.37 49.65
C GLU A 18 -35.82 41.61 50.14
N LEU A 19 -36.00 41.86 51.43
CA LEU A 19 -37.30 42.22 52.01
C LEU A 19 -37.86 43.49 51.36
N PHE A 20 -37.03 44.51 51.14
CA PHE A 20 -37.45 45.77 50.53
C PHE A 20 -37.80 45.59 49.05
N ASN A 21 -37.08 44.76 48.31
CA ASN A 21 -37.40 44.41 46.93
C ASN A 21 -38.73 43.65 46.86
N LEU A 22 -38.95 42.65 47.72
CA LEU A 22 -40.20 41.87 47.74
C LEU A 22 -41.43 42.72 48.10
N VAL A 23 -41.27 43.65 49.04
CA VAL A 23 -42.33 44.61 49.37
C VAL A 23 -42.52 45.62 48.24
N GLY A 24 -41.43 46.12 47.67
CA GLY A 24 -41.44 47.06 46.55
C GLY A 24 -42.12 46.50 45.30
N ASP A 25 -41.82 45.26 44.93
CA ASP A 25 -42.41 44.56 43.78
C ASP A 25 -43.92 44.37 43.95
N ARG A 26 -44.39 44.18 45.18
CA ARG A 26 -45.82 43.93 45.47
C ARG A 26 -46.63 45.21 45.66
N PHE A 27 -46.07 46.25 46.27
CA PHE A 27 -46.81 47.45 46.67
C PHE A 27 -46.39 48.73 45.92
N GLY A 28 -45.37 48.64 45.07
CA GLY A 28 -44.77 49.77 44.36
C GLY A 28 -43.89 50.64 45.28
N VAL A 29 -42.78 51.15 44.74
CA VAL A 29 -41.84 52.03 45.46
C VAL A 29 -42.06 53.48 45.02
N ASP A 30 -42.45 54.36 45.94
CA ASP A 30 -42.58 55.82 45.66
C ASP A 30 -41.29 56.56 46.00
N GLY A 31 -40.66 56.14 47.11
CA GLY A 31 -39.39 56.65 47.58
C GLY A 31 -38.90 55.93 48.83
N GLY A 32 -37.73 56.31 49.29
CA GLY A 32 -37.11 55.73 50.47
C GLY A 32 -35.61 55.95 50.47
N HIS A 33 -34.96 55.65 51.58
CA HIS A 33 -33.50 55.76 51.66
C HIS A 33 -32.92 54.66 52.54
N ILE A 34 -31.65 54.34 52.30
CA ILE A 34 -30.82 53.50 53.16
C ILE A 34 -29.69 54.36 53.69
N GLU A 35 -29.50 54.35 55.01
CA GLU A 35 -28.41 55.01 55.71
C GLU A 35 -27.31 53.99 56.04
N LEU A 36 -26.16 54.17 55.39
CA LEU A 36 -24.93 53.41 55.64
C LEU A 36 -23.96 54.32 56.39
N GLY A 37 -23.89 54.18 57.72
CA GLY A 37 -23.05 55.05 58.54
C GLY A 37 -23.55 56.51 58.52
N ALA A 38 -22.87 57.37 57.77
CA ALA A 38 -23.21 58.79 57.58
C ALA A 38 -23.65 59.13 56.15
N ILE A 39 -23.79 58.12 55.27
CA ILE A 39 -24.14 58.29 53.86
C ILE A 39 -25.60 57.84 53.67
N ILE A 40 -26.40 58.71 53.08
CA ILE A 40 -27.80 58.45 52.74
C ILE A 40 -27.88 58.14 51.25
N ILE A 41 -28.32 56.93 50.89
CA ILE A 41 -28.53 56.49 49.51
C ILE A 41 -30.03 56.42 49.24
N ASP A 42 -30.48 57.04 48.15
CA ASP A 42 -31.88 56.97 47.71
C ASP A 42 -32.21 55.58 47.14
N LEU A 43 -33.40 55.05 47.45
CA LEU A 43 -33.82 53.71 47.04
C LEU A 43 -33.80 53.49 45.52
N LYS A 44 -33.88 54.57 44.73
CA LYS A 44 -33.81 54.52 43.26
C LYS A 44 -32.41 54.18 42.75
N GLU A 45 -31.38 54.41 43.56
CA GLU A 45 -29.98 54.13 43.20
C GLU A 45 -29.48 52.77 43.71
N LEU A 46 -30.28 52.05 44.52
CA LEU A 46 -29.97 50.71 45.03
C LEU A 46 -29.49 49.69 43.99
N PRO A 47 -30.11 49.59 42.79
CA PRO A 47 -29.74 48.55 41.83
C PRO A 47 -28.27 48.62 41.41
N LYS A 48 -27.64 49.81 41.51
CA LYS A 48 -26.22 50.01 41.19
C LYS A 48 -25.29 49.41 42.25
N TYR A 49 -25.72 49.35 43.51
CA TYR A 49 -24.93 48.90 44.65
C TYR A 49 -25.33 47.52 45.17
N ASN A 50 -26.39 46.91 44.62
CA ASN A 50 -26.86 45.56 44.99
C ASN A 50 -25.77 44.47 44.89
N GLN A 51 -24.79 44.61 43.99
CA GLN A 51 -23.69 43.63 43.89
C GLN A 51 -22.65 43.79 45.01
N GLU A 52 -22.47 44.99 45.56
CA GLU A 52 -21.49 45.27 46.62
C GLU A 52 -22.07 45.06 48.03
N ILE A 53 -23.40 45.19 48.19
CA ILE A 53 -24.09 45.07 49.49
C ILE A 53 -24.71 43.68 49.71
N SER A 54 -24.65 42.76 48.72
CA SER A 54 -25.26 41.41 48.83
C SER A 54 -24.49 40.40 49.70
N GLY A 55 -23.51 40.86 50.49
CA GLY A 55 -22.80 40.03 51.48
C GLY A 55 -23.46 40.03 52.86
N SER A 56 -22.93 39.22 53.78
CA SER A 56 -23.30 39.21 55.21
C SER A 56 -22.75 40.43 55.97
N SER A 57 -22.93 41.64 55.42
CA SER A 57 -22.56 42.89 56.07
C SER A 57 -23.64 43.34 57.05
N PHE A 58 -23.21 44.13 58.04
CA PHE A 58 -24.07 44.78 59.03
C PHE A 58 -23.78 46.28 59.09
N SER A 59 -23.71 46.93 57.93
CA SER A 59 -23.37 48.34 57.75
C SER A 59 -24.59 49.26 57.63
N ILE A 60 -25.79 48.72 57.33
CA ILE A 60 -27.04 49.50 57.30
C ILE A 60 -27.49 49.88 58.72
N ASN A 61 -27.58 51.18 59.02
CA ASN A 61 -28.07 51.67 60.31
C ASN A 61 -29.60 51.85 60.30
N GLU A 62 -30.11 52.44 59.23
CA GLU A 62 -31.52 52.72 59.02
C GLU A 62 -31.88 52.46 57.56
N ALA A 63 -33.04 51.85 57.32
CA ALA A 63 -33.61 51.73 55.97
C ALA A 63 -35.10 52.07 56.01
N VAL A 64 -35.55 52.97 55.14
CA VAL A 64 -36.94 53.43 55.06
C VAL A 64 -37.47 53.22 53.66
N LEU A 65 -38.60 52.52 53.55
CA LEU A 65 -39.33 52.29 52.31
C LEU A 65 -40.72 52.92 52.40
N VAL A 66 -41.08 53.74 51.41
CA VAL A 66 -42.39 54.37 51.25
C VAL A 66 -43.03 53.89 49.95
N THR A 67 -44.22 53.29 50.04
CA THR A 67 -44.88 52.67 48.88
C THR A 67 -45.86 53.60 48.15
N SER A 68 -46.01 53.39 46.83
CA SER A 68 -46.77 54.25 45.91
C SER A 68 -48.29 54.22 46.14
N ASN A 69 -48.82 53.14 46.71
CA ASN A 69 -50.25 53.01 47.01
C ASN A 69 -50.72 53.77 48.27
N LYS A 70 -50.03 54.86 48.63
CA LYS A 70 -50.40 55.87 49.63
C LYS A 70 -50.87 55.31 50.96
N GLY A 71 -49.98 54.58 51.64
CA GLY A 71 -50.20 54.37 53.06
C GLY A 71 -49.26 53.52 53.87
N LEU A 72 -48.28 52.85 53.27
CA LEU A 72 -47.39 51.96 53.99
C LEU A 72 -45.98 52.55 54.07
N THR A 73 -45.48 52.68 55.29
CA THR A 73 -44.07 53.01 55.52
C THR A 73 -43.46 51.90 56.35
N ILE A 74 -42.43 51.25 55.80
CA ILE A 74 -41.62 50.27 56.52
C ILE A 74 -40.29 50.93 56.84
N LYS A 75 -39.90 50.85 58.11
CA LYS A 75 -38.64 51.36 58.60
C LYS A 75 -37.93 50.26 59.36
N VAL A 76 -36.72 49.92 58.95
CA VAL A 76 -35.83 49.00 59.66
C VAL A 76 -34.78 49.82 60.37
N MET A 77 -34.63 49.65 61.67
CA MET A 77 -33.62 50.33 62.48
C MET A 77 -32.75 49.28 63.16
N ARG A 78 -31.44 49.43 63.02
CA ARG A 78 -30.48 48.57 63.69
C ARG A 78 -30.21 49.08 65.09
N GLY A 79 -30.51 48.26 66.09
CA GLY A 79 -30.16 48.51 67.48
C GLY A 79 -30.77 49.77 68.13
N VAL A 80 -31.86 50.37 67.64
CA VAL A 80 -32.54 51.49 68.35
C VAL A 80 -34.03 51.24 68.42
N SER A 81 -34.63 51.36 69.62
CA SER A 81 -36.09 51.29 69.78
C SER A 81 -36.72 52.68 69.84
N ILE A 82 -37.69 52.97 68.97
CA ILE A 82 -38.55 54.15 69.13
C ILE A 82 -39.75 53.74 69.98
N ASN A 83 -39.86 54.32 71.18
CA ASN A 83 -41.07 54.21 71.98
C ASN A 83 -42.08 55.26 71.50
N THR A 84 -43.13 54.83 70.80
CA THR A 84 -44.22 55.71 70.31
C THR A 84 -44.99 56.42 71.43
N ALA A 85 -44.78 56.06 72.71
CA ALA A 85 -45.46 56.69 73.86
C ALA A 85 -44.52 57.47 74.82
N ALA A 86 -43.19 57.43 74.65
CA ALA A 86 -42.27 58.22 75.51
C ALA A 86 -40.99 58.57 74.75
N GLN A 87 -40.67 59.87 74.66
CA GLN A 87 -39.50 60.45 73.99
C GLN A 87 -38.16 60.17 74.73
N HIS A 88 -37.88 58.92 75.10
CA HIS A 88 -36.57 58.52 75.61
C HIS A 88 -36.02 57.35 74.78
N PRO A 89 -34.85 57.51 74.13
CA PRO A 89 -34.18 56.40 73.47
C PRO A 89 -33.75 55.37 74.53
N ARG A 90 -34.15 54.11 74.36
CA ARG A 90 -33.59 52.99 75.14
C ARG A 90 -32.21 52.60 74.58
N GLU A 91 -31.39 51.98 75.43
CA GLU A 91 -30.05 51.49 75.09
C GLU A 91 -30.06 50.55 73.89
N ALA A 92 -29.06 50.72 73.02
CA ALA A 92 -28.95 49.99 71.79
C ALA A 92 -28.67 48.50 72.04
N SER A 93 -29.47 47.64 71.42
CA SER A 93 -29.33 46.18 71.56
C SER A 93 -28.45 45.61 70.44
N PRO A 94 -27.30 44.97 70.72
CA PRO A 94 -26.40 44.43 69.69
C PRO A 94 -26.93 43.18 68.96
N TYR A 95 -28.02 42.58 69.42
CA TYR A 95 -28.54 41.29 68.94
C TYR A 95 -29.86 41.37 68.18
N PHE A 96 -30.55 42.50 68.24
CA PHE A 96 -31.91 42.63 67.75
C PHE A 96 -32.08 43.90 66.93
N ASP A 97 -32.76 43.77 65.81
CA ASP A 97 -33.19 44.87 64.97
C ASP A 97 -34.71 45.07 65.14
N GLU A 98 -35.20 46.26 64.80
CA GLU A 98 -36.63 46.58 64.86
C GLU A 98 -37.14 46.95 63.48
N VAL A 99 -38.23 46.30 63.08
CA VAL A 99 -38.98 46.61 61.87
C VAL A 99 -40.27 47.31 62.27
N TRP A 100 -40.33 48.60 61.99
CA TRP A 100 -41.48 49.44 62.21
C TRP A 100 -42.33 49.51 60.94
N VAL A 101 -43.62 49.27 61.09
CA VAL A 101 -44.59 49.35 60.00
C VAL A 101 -45.70 50.29 60.39
N LYS A 102 -45.81 51.37 59.62
CA LYS A 102 -46.89 52.36 59.72
C LYS A 102 -47.91 52.13 58.62
N TYR A 103 -49.16 51.98 59.02
CA TYR A 103 -50.31 51.84 58.14
C TYR A 103 -51.10 53.15 58.07
N SER A 104 -51.55 53.52 56.87
CA SER A 104 -52.49 54.62 56.64
C SER A 104 -53.92 54.09 56.59
N ASN A 105 -54.88 54.97 56.90
CA ASN A 105 -56.32 54.67 56.97
C ASN A 105 -56.97 54.21 55.65
N LYS A 106 -56.20 54.08 54.55
CA LYS A 106 -56.70 53.71 53.21
C LYS A 106 -56.33 52.29 52.76
N ASN A 107 -55.58 51.53 53.55
CA ASN A 107 -55.08 50.22 53.15
C ASN A 107 -56.16 49.13 53.30
N SER A 108 -56.23 48.19 52.34
CA SER A 108 -57.17 47.06 52.38
C SER A 108 -56.71 45.99 53.38
N VAL A 109 -57.65 45.27 54.01
CA VAL A 109 -57.34 44.20 55.00
C VAL A 109 -56.48 43.09 54.39
N GLU A 110 -56.68 42.80 53.10
CA GLU A 110 -55.90 41.80 52.36
C GLU A 110 -54.43 42.22 52.18
N GLU A 111 -54.18 43.52 52.01
CA GLU A 111 -52.81 44.07 51.86
C GLU A 111 -52.05 43.94 53.18
N VAL A 112 -52.70 44.24 54.31
CA VAL A 112 -52.12 44.11 55.66
C VAL A 112 -51.77 42.65 55.96
N LEU A 113 -52.66 41.71 55.65
CA LEU A 113 -52.41 40.27 55.83
C LEU A 113 -51.27 39.74 54.95
N SER A 114 -51.19 40.21 53.71
CA SER A 114 -50.13 39.78 52.80
C SER A 114 -48.75 40.30 53.22
N LEU A 115 -48.70 41.51 53.79
CA LEU A 115 -47.50 42.10 54.37
C LEU A 115 -47.07 41.35 55.64
N ASP A 116 -48.01 41.10 56.54
CA ASP A 116 -47.75 40.36 57.78
C ASP A 116 -47.23 38.95 57.47
N LYS A 117 -47.71 38.31 56.40
CA LYS A 117 -47.18 37.04 55.92
C LYS A 117 -45.73 37.13 55.45
N ILE A 118 -45.40 38.12 54.61
CA ILE A 118 -44.01 38.35 54.15
C ILE A 118 -43.11 38.63 55.36
N LEU A 119 -43.53 39.52 56.25
CA LEU A 119 -42.80 39.81 57.47
C LEU A 119 -42.62 38.56 58.33
N SER A 120 -43.65 37.72 58.51
CA SER A 120 -43.56 36.49 59.31
C SER A 120 -42.54 35.47 58.77
N ASP A 121 -42.29 35.46 57.46
CA ASP A 121 -41.29 34.57 56.86
C ASP A 121 -39.87 35.05 57.15
N TYR A 122 -39.64 36.37 57.23
CA TYR A 122 -38.34 36.97 57.53
C TYR A 122 -38.11 37.29 59.03
N THR A 123 -39.18 37.37 59.83
CA THR A 123 -39.13 37.76 61.25
C THR A 123 -39.16 36.55 62.20
N LYS A 124 -39.05 35.31 61.71
CA LYS A 124 -39.06 34.07 62.51
C LYS A 124 -37.79 33.92 63.37
N VAL A 125 -37.72 34.72 64.43
CA VAL A 125 -37.05 34.39 65.68
C VAL A 125 -38.10 34.57 66.77
N MET A 126 -38.33 33.50 67.54
CA MET A 126 -39.26 33.52 68.68
C MET A 126 -38.84 34.60 69.68
N VAL A 127 -39.59 35.72 69.71
CA VAL A 127 -39.59 36.57 70.89
C VAL A 127 -40.44 35.85 71.94
N PRO A 128 -39.91 35.53 73.14
CA PRO A 128 -40.74 34.97 74.18
C PRO A 128 -41.86 35.95 74.48
N ASN A 129 -43.10 35.50 74.25
CA ASN A 129 -44.27 36.24 74.69
C ASN A 129 -44.14 36.42 76.19
N LYS A 130 -44.27 37.67 76.65
CA LYS A 130 -44.07 38.06 78.04
C LYS A 130 -45.21 37.51 78.91
N ASN A 131 -45.18 36.21 79.15
CA ASN A 131 -46.07 35.57 80.10
C ASN A 131 -45.41 35.61 81.48
N LYS A 132 -46.10 36.32 82.37
CA LYS A 132 -45.82 36.40 83.79
C LYS A 132 -45.85 34.99 84.40
N GLY A 133 -44.77 34.58 85.06
CA GLY A 133 -44.83 33.66 86.20
C GLY A 133 -44.07 32.33 86.09
N LYS A 134 -42.98 32.25 86.87
CA LYS A 134 -42.43 31.12 87.65
C LYS A 134 -41.99 29.80 86.95
N ASP A 135 -40.65 29.64 86.90
CA ASP A 135 -39.86 28.49 87.39
C ASP A 135 -40.07 27.06 86.84
N SER A 136 -40.31 26.90 85.52
CA SER A 136 -40.07 25.60 84.82
C SER A 136 -39.26 25.71 83.52
N THR A 137 -38.67 26.88 83.25
CA THR A 137 -38.24 27.30 81.90
C THR A 137 -37.02 26.60 81.31
N VAL A 138 -36.17 25.93 82.08
CA VAL A 138 -34.96 25.30 81.52
C VAL A 138 -35.22 23.88 81.05
N LEU A 139 -36.02 23.10 81.79
CA LEU A 139 -36.21 21.68 81.51
C LEU A 139 -37.21 21.45 80.36
N ASP A 140 -38.28 22.24 80.31
CA ASP A 140 -39.23 22.23 79.19
C ASP A 140 -38.61 22.76 77.89
N LEU A 141 -37.73 23.76 77.99
CA LEU A 141 -36.93 24.26 76.86
C LEU A 141 -36.03 23.15 76.31
N LEU A 142 -35.27 22.49 77.19
CA LEU A 142 -34.34 21.41 76.81
C LEU A 142 -35.09 20.20 76.24
N GLN A 143 -36.28 19.87 76.76
CA GLN A 143 -37.12 18.81 76.22
C GLN A 143 -37.71 19.17 74.85
N SER A 144 -38.13 20.42 74.65
CA SER A 144 -38.61 20.90 73.35
C SER A 144 -37.48 20.97 72.30
N GLU A 145 -36.26 21.32 72.71
CA GLU A 145 -35.08 21.27 71.86
C GLU A 145 -34.65 19.85 71.53
N MET A 146 -34.70 18.92 72.49
CA MET A 146 -34.45 17.50 72.21
C MET A 146 -35.48 16.92 71.25
N GLN A 147 -36.76 17.28 71.39
CA GLN A 147 -37.79 16.85 70.45
C GLN A 147 -37.58 17.44 69.06
N SER A 148 -37.25 18.73 68.96
CA SER A 148 -36.97 19.38 67.66
C SER A 148 -35.71 18.82 67.01
N LEU A 149 -34.64 18.57 67.76
CA LEU A 149 -33.43 17.90 67.31
C LEU A 149 -33.71 16.47 66.85
N SER A 150 -34.50 15.70 67.60
CA SER A 150 -34.86 14.33 67.21
C SER A 150 -35.70 14.31 65.92
N ALA A 151 -36.61 15.27 65.76
CA ALA A 151 -37.42 15.43 64.55
C ALA A 151 -36.57 15.89 63.35
N MET A 152 -35.60 16.78 63.58
CA MET A 152 -34.63 17.21 62.57
C MET A 152 -33.72 16.05 62.16
N TYR A 153 -33.23 15.25 63.11
CA TYR A 153 -32.39 14.10 62.85
C TYR A 153 -33.13 13.02 62.05
N ARG A 154 -34.41 12.76 62.36
CA ARG A 154 -35.26 11.87 61.56
C ARG A 154 -35.44 12.38 60.14
N LYS A 155 -35.81 13.66 59.96
CA LYS A 155 -35.93 14.28 58.63
C LYS A 155 -34.61 14.28 57.86
N LEU A 156 -33.49 14.47 58.54
CA LEU A 156 -32.16 14.49 57.93
C LEU A 156 -31.77 13.07 57.49
N ASN A 157 -32.03 12.05 58.31
CA ASN A 157 -31.82 10.65 57.92
C ASN A 157 -32.72 10.24 56.75
N GLU A 158 -34.02 10.55 56.79
CA GLU A 158 -34.94 10.29 55.68
C GLU A 158 -34.52 11.05 54.41
N GLY A 159 -34.05 12.29 54.55
CA GLY A 159 -33.50 13.09 53.47
C GLY A 159 -32.21 12.49 52.88
N ILE A 160 -31.32 11.95 53.73
CA ILE A 160 -30.10 11.27 53.30
C ILE A 160 -30.42 9.96 52.58
N GLU A 161 -31.32 9.14 53.12
CA GLU A 161 -31.70 7.87 52.49
C GLU A 161 -32.38 8.09 51.14
N SER A 162 -33.34 9.02 51.06
CA SER A 162 -34.02 9.33 49.79
C SER A 162 -33.05 9.92 48.77
N ARG A 163 -32.08 10.73 49.19
CA ARG A 163 -31.04 11.26 48.31
C ARG A 163 -30.07 10.16 47.86
N ARG A 164 -29.68 9.24 48.74
CA ARG A 164 -28.85 8.08 48.38
C ARG A 164 -29.55 7.20 47.36
N ARG A 165 -30.81 6.81 47.59
CA ARG A 165 -31.58 5.99 46.65
C ARG A 165 -31.67 6.63 45.26
N LYS A 166 -31.97 7.93 45.18
CA LYS A 166 -32.01 8.65 43.90
C LYS A 166 -30.64 8.68 43.20
N LEU A 167 -29.57 8.78 43.97
CA LEU A 167 -28.21 8.84 43.43
C LEU A 167 -27.77 7.45 42.95
N ASP A 168 -28.13 6.39 43.66
CA ASP A 168 -27.92 5.00 43.28
C ASP A 168 -28.70 4.66 42.00
N GLU A 169 -29.98 5.05 41.92
CA GLU A 169 -30.80 4.89 40.70
C GLU A 169 -30.17 5.62 39.49
N GLN A 170 -29.76 6.88 39.65
CA GLN A 170 -29.09 7.63 38.58
C GLN A 170 -27.74 7.02 38.19
N TYR A 171 -27.03 6.44 39.15
CA TYR A 171 -25.76 5.77 38.90
C TYR A 171 -25.98 4.49 38.10
N ASP A 172 -26.94 3.66 38.49
CA ASP A 172 -27.29 2.42 37.78
C ASP A 172 -27.81 2.70 36.36
N GLU A 173 -28.64 3.74 36.18
CA GLU A 173 -29.07 4.21 34.87
C GLU A 173 -27.89 4.65 34.00
N ARG A 174 -26.93 5.41 34.54
CA ARG A 174 -25.72 5.80 33.79
C ARG A 174 -24.84 4.61 33.44
N VAL A 175 -24.66 3.67 34.37
CA VAL A 175 -23.84 2.48 34.13
C VAL A 175 -24.47 1.61 33.06
N THR A 176 -25.80 1.44 33.08
CA THR A 176 -26.51 0.69 32.05
C THR A 176 -26.46 1.38 30.69
N GLN A 177 -26.69 2.69 30.63
CA GLN A 177 -26.54 3.48 29.40
C GLN A 177 -25.13 3.39 28.82
N LEU A 178 -24.09 3.54 29.65
CA LEU A 178 -22.69 3.44 29.22
C LEU A 178 -22.35 2.04 28.72
N LYS A 179 -22.85 0.98 29.39
CA LYS A 179 -22.65 -0.40 28.93
C LYS A 179 -23.33 -0.65 27.58
N VAL A 180 -24.54 -0.13 27.38
CA VAL A 180 -25.25 -0.24 26.10
C VAL A 180 -24.48 0.50 25.00
N GLN A 181 -24.10 1.75 25.23
CA GLN A 181 -23.31 2.54 24.28
C GLN A 181 -21.97 1.88 23.94
N HIS A 182 -21.28 1.31 24.93
CA HIS A 182 -20.02 0.61 24.72
C HIS A 182 -20.22 -0.66 23.89
N ASN A 183 -21.25 -1.45 24.19
CA ASN A 183 -21.56 -2.65 23.43
C ASN A 183 -21.97 -2.33 21.98
N GLU A 184 -22.78 -1.29 21.78
CA GLU A 184 -23.14 -0.80 20.44
C GLU A 184 -21.91 -0.34 19.66
N ALA A 185 -20.99 0.38 20.30
CA ALA A 185 -19.73 0.80 19.68
C ALA A 185 -18.86 -0.41 19.32
N LEU A 186 -18.74 -1.41 20.19
CA LEU A 186 -18.01 -2.65 19.91
C LEU A 186 -18.62 -3.45 18.76
N ILE A 187 -19.95 -3.50 18.67
CA ILE A 187 -20.64 -4.17 17.57
C ILE A 187 -20.34 -3.46 16.25
N LYS A 188 -20.50 -2.13 16.20
CA LYS A 188 -20.21 -1.32 15.00
C LYS A 188 -18.75 -1.48 14.53
N VAL A 189 -17.80 -1.38 15.45
CA VAL A 189 -16.37 -1.56 15.13
C VAL A 189 -16.08 -2.97 14.60
N ASN A 190 -16.71 -4.00 15.17
CA ASN A 190 -16.55 -5.37 14.69
C ASN A 190 -17.22 -5.60 13.33
N GLU A 191 -18.34 -4.94 13.04
CA GLU A 191 -19.00 -4.98 11.73
C GLU A 191 -18.13 -4.30 10.67
N GLU A 192 -17.66 -3.08 10.93
CA GLU A 192 -16.73 -2.36 10.04
C GLU A 192 -15.45 -3.17 9.80
N HIS A 193 -14.90 -3.81 10.85
CA HIS A 193 -13.71 -4.64 10.70
C HIS A 193 -13.97 -5.86 9.80
N LYS A 194 -15.12 -6.53 9.94
CA LYS A 194 -15.51 -7.65 9.07
C LYS A 194 -15.71 -7.20 7.62
N GLU A 195 -16.36 -6.06 7.40
CA GLU A 195 -16.53 -5.50 6.06
C GLU A 195 -15.19 -5.17 5.41
N ASN A 196 -14.31 -4.51 6.14
CA ASN A 196 -12.95 -4.20 5.69
C ASN A 196 -12.15 -5.47 5.37
N LEU A 197 -12.27 -6.54 6.18
CA LEU A 197 -11.61 -7.82 5.89
C LEU A 197 -12.16 -8.49 4.63
N ILE A 198 -13.47 -8.40 4.39
CA ILE A 198 -14.10 -8.93 3.18
C ILE A 198 -13.63 -8.12 1.97
N GLU A 199 -13.57 -6.79 2.06
CA GLU A 199 -13.06 -5.95 0.99
C GLU A 199 -11.58 -6.22 0.72
N LEU A 200 -10.76 -6.34 1.77
CA LEU A 200 -9.34 -6.64 1.64
C LEU A 200 -9.13 -7.99 0.95
N LYS A 201 -9.89 -9.02 1.34
CA LYS A 201 -9.84 -10.33 0.67
C LYS A 201 -10.19 -10.24 -0.80
N LYS A 202 -11.27 -9.55 -1.15
CA LYS A 202 -11.66 -9.33 -2.56
C LYS A 202 -10.56 -8.60 -3.34
N ARG A 203 -9.91 -7.61 -2.75
CA ARG A 203 -8.79 -6.89 -3.37
C ARG A 203 -7.58 -7.80 -3.57
N VAL A 204 -7.24 -8.62 -2.58
CA VAL A 204 -6.14 -9.59 -2.68
C VAL A 204 -6.42 -10.63 -3.76
N GLU A 205 -7.64 -11.18 -3.82
CA GLU A 205 -8.06 -12.13 -4.86
C GLU A 205 -7.99 -11.50 -6.26
N ALA A 206 -8.49 -10.26 -6.41
CA ALA A 206 -8.39 -9.53 -7.68
C ALA A 206 -6.94 -9.20 -8.09
N LEU A 207 -6.06 -8.95 -7.12
CA LEU A 207 -4.64 -8.73 -7.38
C LEU A 207 -3.92 -10.02 -7.78
N ASP A 208 -4.22 -11.15 -7.13
CA ASP A 208 -3.65 -12.46 -7.46
C ASP A 208 -4.09 -12.93 -8.85
N GLU A 209 -5.36 -12.73 -9.22
CA GLU A 209 -5.84 -12.96 -10.59
C GLU A 209 -5.09 -12.09 -11.62
N ARG A 210 -4.82 -10.83 -11.28
CA ARG A 210 -4.09 -9.90 -12.15
C ARG A 210 -2.61 -10.27 -12.27
N GLU A 211 -1.98 -10.71 -11.18
CA GLU A 211 -0.59 -11.16 -11.17
C GLU A 211 -0.42 -12.39 -12.05
N LYS A 212 -1.30 -13.40 -11.90
CA LYS A 212 -1.35 -14.57 -12.79
C LYS A 212 -1.52 -14.18 -14.26
N ALA A 213 -2.44 -13.26 -14.56
CA ALA A 213 -2.65 -12.78 -15.92
C ALA A 213 -1.46 -11.98 -16.49
N LEU A 214 -0.64 -11.34 -15.64
CA LEU A 214 0.57 -10.62 -16.06
C LEU A 214 1.75 -11.58 -16.28
N ASP A 215 1.99 -12.51 -15.38
CA ASP A 215 2.99 -13.57 -15.53
C ASP A 215 2.72 -14.39 -16.81
N ASP A 216 1.44 -14.61 -17.11
CA ASP A 216 1.04 -15.27 -18.35
C ASP A 216 1.41 -14.48 -19.62
N ARG A 217 1.37 -13.15 -19.55
CA ARG A 217 1.74 -12.29 -20.68
C ARG A 217 3.25 -12.20 -20.84
N ASP A 218 3.98 -12.17 -19.73
CA ASP A 218 5.43 -12.03 -19.74
C ASP A 218 6.11 -13.24 -20.38
N HIS A 219 5.65 -14.47 -20.12
CA HIS A 219 6.23 -15.65 -20.78
C HIS A 219 6.01 -15.64 -22.31
N MET A 220 4.90 -15.07 -22.78
CA MET A 220 4.62 -14.88 -24.20
C MET A 220 5.52 -13.82 -24.82
N HIS A 221 5.74 -12.70 -24.12
CA HIS A 221 6.63 -11.63 -24.56
C HIS A 221 8.09 -12.06 -24.62
N VAL A 222 8.58 -12.78 -23.60
CA VAL A 222 9.95 -13.32 -23.57
C VAL A 222 10.16 -14.28 -24.74
N ARG A 223 9.18 -15.14 -25.04
CA ARG A 223 9.27 -16.07 -26.18
C ARG A 223 9.28 -15.35 -27.53
N ARG A 224 8.48 -14.29 -27.70
CA ARG A 224 8.48 -13.48 -28.93
C ARG A 224 9.82 -12.76 -29.13
N ARG A 225 10.40 -12.19 -28.06
CA ARG A 225 11.75 -11.60 -28.10
C ARG A 225 12.79 -12.64 -28.49
N LEU A 226 12.77 -13.82 -27.88
CA LEU A 226 13.71 -14.90 -28.23
C LEU A 226 13.58 -15.31 -29.71
N ARG A 227 12.35 -15.33 -30.26
CA ARG A 227 12.11 -15.58 -31.70
C ARG A 227 12.70 -14.48 -32.57
N GLU A 228 12.49 -13.21 -32.21
CA GLU A 228 13.05 -12.06 -32.90
C GLU A 228 14.58 -12.08 -32.87
N ASP A 229 15.17 -12.37 -31.71
CA ASP A 229 16.61 -12.48 -31.51
C ASP A 229 17.20 -13.60 -32.38
N ILE A 230 16.62 -14.82 -32.34
CA ILE A 230 17.05 -15.94 -33.18
C ILE A 230 16.92 -15.60 -34.66
N ASN A 231 15.81 -14.98 -35.08
CA ASN A 231 15.61 -14.59 -36.46
C ASN A 231 16.61 -13.49 -36.89
N SER A 232 16.93 -12.57 -35.98
CA SER A 232 17.94 -11.53 -36.22
C SER A 232 19.35 -12.12 -36.33
N ASP A 233 19.74 -13.05 -35.46
CA ASP A 233 21.04 -13.75 -35.52
C ASP A 233 21.14 -14.62 -36.78
N ILE A 234 20.06 -15.31 -37.18
CA ILE A 234 20.06 -16.06 -38.45
C ILE A 234 20.19 -15.11 -39.65
N LYS A 235 19.47 -13.98 -39.69
CA LYS A 235 19.63 -12.96 -40.75
C LYS A 235 21.02 -12.36 -40.75
N GLU A 236 21.61 -12.12 -39.59
CA GLU A 236 22.99 -11.67 -39.45
C GLU A 236 23.97 -12.74 -39.96
N ARG A 237 23.73 -14.02 -39.71
CA ARG A 237 24.54 -15.15 -40.22
C ARG A 237 24.34 -15.45 -41.69
N LEU A 238 23.19 -15.11 -42.26
CA LEU A 238 22.92 -15.19 -43.70
C LEU A 238 23.57 -14.01 -44.43
N SER A 239 23.55 -12.82 -43.83
CA SER A 239 24.16 -11.62 -44.41
C SER A 239 25.68 -11.56 -44.22
N SER A 240 26.21 -12.10 -43.12
CA SER A 240 27.64 -12.34 -42.93
C SER A 240 28.04 -13.62 -43.64
N THR A 241 29.21 -13.61 -44.28
CA THR A 241 29.65 -14.71 -45.15
C THR A 241 29.70 -16.02 -44.34
N ILE A 242 28.80 -16.96 -44.66
CA ILE A 242 28.56 -18.27 -43.99
C ILE A 242 29.85 -19.08 -43.77
N VAL A 243 30.88 -18.82 -44.56
CA VAL A 243 32.17 -19.49 -44.47
C VAL A 243 33.13 -18.62 -43.65
N SER A 244 33.59 -19.16 -42.51
CA SER A 244 34.70 -18.59 -41.73
C SER A 244 35.80 -18.10 -42.68
N ARG A 245 36.26 -16.86 -42.50
CA ARG A 245 37.28 -16.22 -43.37
C ARG A 245 38.48 -17.12 -43.65
N HIS A 246 38.86 -17.95 -42.69
CA HIS A 246 39.98 -18.89 -42.83
C HIS A 246 39.65 -20.09 -43.76
N SER A 247 38.41 -20.57 -43.76
CA SER A 247 37.96 -21.66 -44.63
C SER A 247 37.75 -21.17 -46.07
N SER A 248 37.20 -19.97 -46.26
CA SER A 248 37.03 -19.38 -47.60
C SER A 248 38.38 -19.07 -48.25
N LEU A 249 39.36 -18.60 -47.46
CA LEU A 249 40.74 -18.42 -47.93
C LEU A 249 41.36 -19.73 -48.43
N LYS A 250 41.23 -20.84 -47.69
CA LYS A 250 41.77 -22.14 -48.15
C LYS A 250 41.12 -22.61 -49.46
N ARG A 251 39.80 -22.45 -49.59
CA ARG A 251 39.07 -22.82 -50.82
C ARG A 251 39.52 -21.99 -52.02
N TRP A 252 39.74 -20.69 -51.83
CA TRP A 252 40.27 -19.79 -52.85
C TRP A 252 41.74 -20.07 -53.17
N LEU A 253 42.55 -20.45 -52.18
CA LEU A 253 43.95 -20.81 -52.37
C LEU A 253 44.06 -22.03 -53.29
N ILE A 254 43.26 -23.07 -53.08
CA ILE A 254 43.21 -24.26 -53.96
C ILE A 254 42.86 -23.85 -55.40
N PHE A 255 41.87 -22.97 -55.57
CA PHE A 255 41.48 -22.45 -56.88
C PHE A 255 42.61 -21.65 -57.55
N ILE A 256 43.29 -20.77 -56.81
CA ILE A 256 44.43 -19.98 -57.31
C ILE A 256 45.59 -20.90 -57.70
N ILE A 257 45.91 -21.91 -56.89
CA ILE A 257 46.94 -22.90 -57.23
C ILE A 257 46.57 -23.65 -58.50
N ALA A 258 45.31 -24.08 -58.67
CA ALA A 258 44.87 -24.78 -59.88
C ALA A 258 44.95 -23.89 -61.13
N ILE A 259 44.61 -22.60 -61.01
CA ILE A 259 44.77 -21.61 -62.08
C ILE A 259 46.25 -21.37 -62.40
N LEU A 260 47.09 -21.18 -61.38
CA LEU A 260 48.53 -20.99 -61.57
C LEU A 260 49.18 -22.21 -62.20
N LEU A 261 48.75 -23.42 -61.82
CA LEU A 261 49.20 -24.67 -62.42
C LEU A 261 48.79 -24.73 -63.91
N SER A 262 47.54 -24.37 -64.22
CA SER A 262 47.03 -24.33 -65.60
C SER A 262 47.79 -23.30 -66.45
N LEU A 263 47.99 -22.08 -65.95
CA LEU A 263 48.78 -21.03 -66.61
C LEU A 263 50.25 -21.42 -66.76
N GLY A 264 50.86 -22.02 -65.73
CA GLY A 264 52.25 -22.48 -65.77
C GLY A 264 52.46 -23.58 -66.80
N LEU A 265 51.57 -24.57 -66.85
CA LEU A 265 51.60 -25.63 -67.87
C LEU A 265 51.32 -25.07 -69.27
N GLY A 266 50.42 -24.10 -69.40
CA GLY A 266 50.16 -23.40 -70.65
C GLY A 266 51.35 -22.61 -71.16
N ALA A 267 52.05 -21.87 -70.27
CA ALA A 267 53.26 -21.13 -70.61
C ALA A 267 54.41 -22.06 -71.00
N LEU A 268 54.59 -23.17 -70.27
CA LEU A 268 55.56 -24.21 -70.64
C LEU A 268 55.21 -24.83 -72.00
N SER A 269 53.93 -25.11 -72.25
CA SER A 269 53.48 -25.60 -73.56
C SER A 269 53.80 -24.61 -74.68
N TYR A 270 53.61 -23.30 -74.44
CA TYR A 270 53.94 -22.26 -75.43
C TYR A 270 55.45 -22.19 -75.72
N ILE A 271 56.30 -22.22 -74.69
CA ILE A 271 57.76 -22.23 -74.87
C ILE A 271 58.18 -23.48 -75.66
N LEU A 272 57.62 -24.65 -75.31
CA LEU A 272 57.90 -25.91 -76.03
C LEU A 272 57.47 -25.86 -77.50
N THR A 273 56.37 -25.17 -77.84
CA THR A 273 55.98 -24.98 -79.25
C THR A 273 56.96 -24.10 -80.02
N GLN A 274 57.56 -23.09 -79.39
CA GLN A 274 58.57 -22.23 -80.01
C GLN A 274 59.86 -23.01 -80.25
N ASP A 275 60.34 -23.76 -79.24
CA ASP A 275 61.54 -24.60 -79.34
C ASP A 275 61.38 -25.67 -80.42
N PHE A 276 60.20 -26.29 -80.50
CA PHE A 276 59.87 -27.24 -81.56
C PHE A 276 59.85 -26.58 -82.95
N GLY A 277 59.31 -25.36 -83.07
CA GLY A 277 59.31 -24.59 -84.32
C GLY A 277 60.71 -24.23 -84.81
N VAL A 278 61.60 -23.79 -83.91
CA VAL A 278 63.01 -23.49 -84.24
C VAL A 278 63.77 -24.76 -84.67
N LEU A 279 63.53 -25.90 -84.00
CA LEU A 279 64.13 -27.18 -84.38
C LEU A 279 63.71 -27.61 -85.79
N LEU A 280 62.43 -27.46 -86.15
CA LEU A 280 61.93 -27.77 -87.50
C LEU A 280 62.55 -26.91 -88.59
N ILE A 281 62.77 -25.61 -88.33
CA ILE A 281 63.41 -24.69 -89.29
C ILE A 281 64.89 -25.06 -89.47
N ASN A 282 65.63 -25.29 -88.38
CA ASN A 282 67.05 -25.65 -88.43
C ASN A 282 67.30 -27.00 -89.14
N ARG A 283 66.35 -27.94 -89.05
CA ARG A 283 66.38 -29.22 -89.78
C ARG A 283 66.21 -29.05 -91.30
N ALA A 284 65.48 -28.03 -91.75
CA ALA A 284 65.34 -27.74 -93.16
C ALA A 284 66.66 -27.23 -93.78
N GLU A 285 67.52 -26.59 -92.97
CA GLU A 285 68.80 -26.03 -93.40
C GLU A 285 69.99 -27.00 -93.26
N LEU A 286 70.02 -27.86 -92.24
CA LEU A 286 71.06 -28.89 -92.07
C LEU A 286 70.55 -30.29 -92.46
N LYS A 287 71.06 -30.84 -93.58
CA LYS A 287 70.99 -32.28 -93.91
C LYS A 287 71.89 -33.10 -92.96
N ALA A 288 71.61 -33.09 -91.66
CA ALA A 288 72.43 -33.76 -90.65
C ALA A 288 71.64 -34.83 -89.88
N ASP A 289 72.29 -35.99 -89.78
CA ASP A 289 72.08 -37.20 -88.97
C ASP A 289 70.66 -37.57 -88.48
N MET A 290 70.13 -38.66 -89.05
CA MET A 290 68.71 -39.06 -88.96
C MET A 290 68.31 -39.75 -87.64
N ILE A 291 69.25 -40.19 -86.79
CA ILE A 291 68.92 -41.10 -85.67
C ILE A 291 68.82 -40.37 -84.33
N GLY A 292 69.71 -39.40 -84.04
CA GLY A 292 69.69 -38.64 -82.79
C GLY A 292 68.59 -37.59 -82.70
N ILE A 293 68.27 -36.94 -83.82
CA ILE A 293 67.29 -35.84 -83.90
C ILE A 293 65.84 -36.37 -83.78
N GLN A 294 65.58 -37.59 -84.28
CA GLN A 294 64.26 -38.20 -84.18
C GLN A 294 63.83 -38.45 -82.73
N PHE A 295 64.74 -38.90 -81.85
CA PHE A 295 64.39 -39.14 -80.45
C PHE A 295 64.04 -37.85 -79.71
N THR A 296 64.76 -36.75 -79.99
CA THR A 296 64.48 -35.43 -79.41
C THR A 296 63.14 -34.85 -79.89
N GLU A 297 62.77 -35.06 -81.16
CA GLU A 297 61.48 -34.62 -81.71
C GLU A 297 60.30 -35.35 -81.06
N TRP A 298 60.38 -36.68 -80.94
CA TRP A 298 59.35 -37.47 -80.28
C TRP A 298 59.20 -37.12 -78.81
N PHE A 299 60.32 -36.89 -78.10
CA PHE A 299 60.29 -36.46 -76.71
C PHE A 299 59.62 -35.08 -76.54
N LEU A 300 59.92 -34.11 -77.41
CA LEU A 300 59.28 -32.79 -77.38
C LEU A 300 57.78 -32.86 -77.69
N MET A 301 57.37 -33.69 -78.66
CA MET A 301 55.96 -33.91 -79.00
C MET A 301 55.17 -34.53 -77.84
N ILE A 302 55.73 -35.56 -77.19
CA ILE A 302 55.11 -36.18 -76.01
C ILE A 302 55.02 -35.18 -74.86
N LYS A 303 56.09 -34.43 -74.60
CA LYS A 303 56.12 -33.41 -73.54
C LYS A 303 55.08 -32.31 -73.79
N LEU A 304 54.99 -31.82 -75.04
CA LEU A 304 54.01 -30.82 -75.45
C LEU A 304 52.58 -31.32 -75.27
N PHE A 305 52.29 -32.56 -75.70
CA PHE A 305 50.98 -33.16 -75.52
C PHE A 305 50.63 -33.28 -74.03
N LEU A 306 51.57 -33.74 -73.20
CA LEU A 306 51.36 -33.88 -71.76
C LEU A 306 51.12 -32.53 -71.07
N THR A 307 51.88 -31.49 -71.43
CA THR A 307 51.72 -30.14 -70.85
C THR A 307 50.43 -29.48 -71.30
N SER A 308 50.05 -29.63 -72.58
CA SER A 308 48.81 -29.08 -73.12
C SER A 308 47.58 -29.76 -72.52
N PHE A 309 47.58 -31.10 -72.50
CA PHE A 309 46.51 -31.87 -71.86
C PHE A 309 46.43 -31.60 -70.35
N GLY A 310 47.58 -31.49 -69.69
CA GLY A 310 47.68 -31.13 -68.28
C GLY A 310 47.12 -29.73 -68.00
N ALA A 311 47.39 -28.74 -68.86
CA ALA A 311 46.86 -27.38 -68.71
C ALA A 311 45.33 -27.33 -68.83
N VAL A 312 44.76 -28.05 -69.80
CA VAL A 312 43.31 -28.18 -69.98
C VAL A 312 42.68 -28.94 -68.81
N GLY A 313 43.31 -30.04 -68.36
CA GLY A 313 42.85 -30.80 -67.20
C GLY A 313 42.85 -29.99 -65.90
N ALA A 314 43.90 -29.21 -65.66
CA ALA A 314 44.00 -28.31 -64.51
C ALA A 314 42.93 -27.20 -64.57
N LEU A 315 42.65 -26.65 -65.75
CA LEU A 315 41.60 -25.66 -65.95
C LEU A 315 40.22 -26.26 -65.68
N TYR A 316 39.95 -27.45 -66.22
CA TYR A 316 38.70 -28.17 -65.98
C TYR A 316 38.51 -28.46 -64.49
N TYR A 317 39.56 -28.88 -63.79
CA TYR A 317 39.54 -29.07 -62.35
C TYR A 317 39.21 -27.77 -61.60
N ALA A 318 39.82 -26.64 -61.97
CA ALA A 318 39.51 -25.35 -61.36
C ALA A 318 38.04 -24.94 -61.52
N ILE A 319 37.45 -25.15 -62.71
CA ILE A 319 36.03 -24.88 -62.96
C ILE A 319 35.14 -25.83 -62.15
N SER A 320 35.47 -27.11 -62.10
CA SER A 320 34.73 -28.11 -61.32
C SER A 320 34.76 -27.77 -59.82
N TRP A 321 35.92 -27.35 -59.32
CA TRP A 321 36.09 -26.89 -57.94
C TRP A 321 35.25 -25.64 -57.64
N LEU A 322 35.25 -24.65 -58.53
CA LEU A 322 34.43 -23.45 -58.37
C LEU A 322 32.94 -23.78 -58.34
N ARG A 323 32.48 -24.65 -59.24
CA ARG A 323 31.08 -25.13 -59.26
C ARG A 323 30.73 -25.86 -57.96
N ARG A 324 31.62 -26.72 -57.46
CA ARG A 324 31.42 -27.44 -56.20
C ARG A 324 31.31 -26.47 -55.03
N MET A 325 32.23 -25.51 -54.92
CA MET A 325 32.22 -24.49 -53.87
C MET A 325 30.91 -23.70 -53.86
N TYR A 326 30.47 -23.22 -55.03
CA TYR A 326 29.21 -22.50 -55.17
C TYR A 326 28.00 -23.35 -54.76
N ASN A 327 27.95 -24.60 -55.21
CA ASN A 327 26.84 -25.50 -54.89
C ASN A 327 26.79 -25.84 -53.39
N ASP A 328 27.94 -25.98 -52.74
CA ASP A 328 28.03 -26.22 -51.29
C ASP A 328 27.54 -25.00 -50.51
N ASP A 329 27.92 -23.79 -50.91
CA ASP A 329 27.51 -22.55 -50.24
C ASP A 329 25.98 -22.31 -50.40
N VAL A 330 25.44 -22.48 -51.61
CA VAL A 330 23.99 -22.39 -51.87
C VAL A 330 23.19 -23.46 -51.10
N ARG A 331 23.78 -24.65 -50.89
CA ARG A 331 23.13 -25.70 -50.10
C ARG A 331 23.01 -25.27 -48.64
N VAL A 332 24.11 -24.78 -48.05
CA VAL A 332 24.12 -24.35 -46.64
C VAL A 332 23.15 -23.17 -46.45
N GLU A 333 23.11 -22.23 -47.38
CA GLU A 333 22.16 -21.11 -47.33
C GLU A 333 20.70 -21.60 -47.30
N ARG A 334 20.33 -22.50 -48.22
CA ARG A 334 18.98 -23.11 -48.24
C ARG A 334 18.66 -23.90 -46.98
N GLU A 335 19.65 -24.59 -46.39
CA GLU A 335 19.48 -25.32 -45.14
C GLU A 335 19.23 -24.35 -43.97
N LEU A 336 19.95 -23.23 -43.90
CA LEU A 336 19.72 -22.18 -42.89
C LEU A 336 18.36 -21.49 -43.06
N GLU A 337 17.94 -21.20 -44.29
CA GLU A 337 16.61 -20.66 -44.57
C GLU A 337 15.50 -21.62 -44.11
N ARG A 338 15.61 -22.91 -44.48
CA ARG A 338 14.66 -23.95 -44.04
C ARG A 338 14.64 -24.07 -42.52
N TYR A 339 15.79 -24.03 -41.87
CA TYR A 339 15.88 -24.04 -40.42
C TYR A 339 15.16 -22.84 -39.79
N ALA A 340 15.33 -21.64 -40.35
CA ALA A 340 14.62 -20.45 -39.89
C ALA A 340 13.10 -20.59 -40.05
N TYR A 341 12.63 -21.14 -41.16
CA TYR A 341 11.21 -21.42 -41.38
C TYR A 341 10.66 -22.47 -40.40
N ASP A 342 11.43 -23.53 -40.12
CA ASP A 342 11.06 -24.55 -39.15
C ASP A 342 11.01 -23.99 -37.73
N ILE A 343 11.96 -23.16 -37.30
CA ILE A 343 11.89 -22.47 -36.01
C ILE A 343 10.62 -21.63 -35.89
N ASN A 344 10.29 -20.85 -36.93
CA ASN A 344 9.07 -20.04 -36.92
C ASN A 344 7.81 -20.91 -36.86
N ARG A 345 7.75 -21.99 -37.63
CA ARG A 345 6.62 -22.94 -37.65
C ARG A 345 6.46 -23.64 -36.29
N ALA A 346 7.55 -24.11 -35.69
CA ALA A 346 7.56 -24.74 -34.37
C ALA A 346 7.10 -23.76 -33.29
N SER A 347 7.63 -22.53 -33.32
CA SER A 347 7.30 -21.51 -32.34
C SER A 347 5.83 -21.12 -32.42
N TRP A 348 5.27 -21.02 -33.63
CA TRP A 348 3.84 -20.79 -33.84
C TRP A 348 2.99 -21.98 -33.36
N ALA A 349 3.42 -23.22 -33.59
CA ALA A 349 2.72 -24.41 -33.11
C ALA A 349 2.60 -24.40 -31.58
N ILE A 350 3.71 -24.12 -30.88
CA ILE A 350 3.74 -24.08 -29.41
C ILE A 350 2.90 -22.92 -28.87
N GLU A 351 2.99 -21.74 -29.49
CA GLU A 351 2.15 -20.57 -29.15
C GLU A 351 0.66 -20.91 -29.28
N THR A 352 0.26 -21.52 -30.39
CA THR A 352 -1.12 -21.95 -30.63
C THR A 352 -1.56 -23.01 -29.61
N ILE A 353 -0.71 -24.01 -29.31
CA ILE A 353 -1.01 -25.04 -28.31
C ILE A 353 -1.23 -24.41 -26.93
N MET A 354 -0.36 -23.47 -26.53
CA MET A 354 -0.49 -22.76 -25.25
C MET A 354 -1.72 -21.86 -25.21
N GLU A 355 -2.03 -21.11 -26.27
CA GLU A 355 -3.24 -20.29 -26.35
C GLU A 355 -4.51 -21.14 -26.27
N MET A 356 -4.52 -22.32 -26.90
CA MET A 356 -5.64 -23.25 -26.82
C MET A 356 -5.76 -23.90 -25.44
N GLN A 357 -4.64 -24.20 -24.78
CA GLN A 357 -4.61 -24.73 -23.43
C GLN A 357 -5.13 -23.69 -22.42
N ASN A 358 -4.67 -22.43 -22.51
CA ASN A 358 -5.08 -21.36 -21.61
C ASN A 358 -6.55 -20.96 -21.78
N ASN A 359 -7.08 -20.97 -23.02
CA ASN A 359 -8.46 -20.55 -23.26
C ASN A 359 -9.52 -21.64 -23.03
N LYS A 360 -9.18 -22.93 -23.13
CA LYS A 360 -10.20 -24.01 -23.17
C LYS A 360 -9.84 -25.32 -22.45
N ASN A 361 -8.66 -25.48 -21.85
CA ASN A 361 -8.20 -26.78 -21.29
C ASN A 361 -8.34 -27.96 -22.28
N THR A 362 -8.42 -27.68 -23.59
CA THR A 362 -8.55 -28.69 -24.64
C THR A 362 -7.24 -28.78 -25.38
N ILE A 363 -6.63 -29.96 -25.37
CA ILE A 363 -5.46 -30.26 -26.18
C ILE A 363 -5.88 -30.20 -27.65
N PRO A 364 -5.15 -29.50 -28.53
CA PRO A 364 -5.49 -29.46 -29.95
C PRO A 364 -5.52 -30.88 -30.55
N PRO A 365 -6.32 -31.11 -31.61
CA PRO A 365 -6.38 -32.41 -32.26
C PRO A 365 -4.98 -32.91 -32.62
N GLN A 366 -4.65 -34.14 -32.21
CA GLN A 366 -3.31 -34.69 -32.37
C GLN A 366 -2.87 -34.76 -33.84
N THR A 367 -3.83 -34.92 -34.76
CA THR A 367 -3.63 -34.86 -36.21
C THR A 367 -3.12 -33.51 -36.71
N TRP A 368 -3.47 -32.40 -36.06
CA TRP A 368 -3.00 -31.06 -36.40
C TRP A 368 -1.58 -30.83 -35.90
N ILE A 369 -1.28 -31.29 -34.67
CA ILE A 369 0.08 -31.24 -34.10
C ILE A 369 1.02 -32.08 -34.98
N GLU A 370 0.63 -33.31 -35.32
CA GLU A 370 1.40 -34.17 -36.21
C GLU A 370 1.60 -33.52 -37.59
N ALA A 371 0.58 -32.87 -38.15
CA ALA A 371 0.71 -32.17 -39.43
C ALA A 371 1.69 -30.99 -39.36
N ILE A 372 1.75 -30.23 -38.26
CA ILE A 372 2.66 -29.08 -38.12
C ILE A 372 4.06 -29.48 -37.65
N CYS A 373 4.17 -30.53 -36.86
CA CYS A 373 5.46 -31.08 -36.44
C CYS A 373 6.05 -32.02 -37.51
N SER A 374 5.24 -32.46 -38.48
CA SER A 374 5.75 -33.27 -39.60
C SER A 374 6.82 -32.51 -40.38
N ASN A 375 7.92 -33.20 -40.65
CA ASN A 375 9.08 -32.70 -41.40
C ASN A 375 9.82 -31.52 -40.75
N LEU A 376 9.56 -31.23 -39.48
CA LEU A 376 10.27 -30.20 -38.74
C LEU A 376 11.70 -30.67 -38.46
N PHE A 377 12.71 -29.90 -38.88
CA PHE A 377 14.13 -30.22 -38.69
C PHE A 377 14.55 -31.57 -39.28
N ASN A 378 13.76 -32.12 -40.20
CA ASN A 378 14.11 -33.37 -40.86
C ASN A 378 15.11 -33.04 -41.98
N TYR A 379 16.36 -32.83 -41.58
CA TYR A 379 17.47 -32.73 -42.51
C TYR A 379 17.68 -34.12 -43.07
N ASP A 380 17.19 -34.36 -44.28
CA ASP A 380 17.66 -35.46 -45.11
C ASP A 380 19.17 -35.24 -45.32
N ASN A 381 19.96 -35.74 -44.38
CA ASN A 381 21.35 -36.02 -44.57
C ASN A 381 21.43 -36.98 -45.76
N SER A 382 21.67 -36.39 -46.92
CA SER A 382 21.66 -36.99 -48.25
C SER A 382 22.38 -38.37 -48.33
N PRO A 383 22.04 -39.20 -49.35
CA PRO A 383 22.09 -40.67 -49.33
C PRO A 383 23.48 -41.31 -49.53
N ASP A 384 24.56 -40.72 -49.00
CA ASP A 384 25.93 -41.14 -49.35
C ASP A 384 26.87 -41.33 -48.15
N LYS A 385 26.35 -41.22 -46.92
CA LYS A 385 27.14 -41.35 -45.68
C LYS A 385 26.98 -42.69 -44.95
N LYS A 386 25.95 -43.47 -45.28
CA LYS A 386 25.68 -44.77 -44.62
C LYS A 386 26.66 -45.88 -45.05
N GLU A 387 27.26 -45.79 -46.25
CA GLU A 387 28.20 -46.82 -46.70
C GLU A 387 29.54 -46.74 -45.97
N LYS A 388 30.07 -45.54 -45.70
CA LYS A 388 31.40 -45.39 -45.08
C LYS A 388 31.47 -45.70 -43.59
N SER A 389 30.39 -45.52 -42.81
CA SER A 389 30.44 -45.81 -41.37
C SER A 389 30.29 -47.29 -41.05
N ASN A 390 29.51 -48.02 -41.85
CA ASN A 390 29.33 -49.45 -41.68
C ASN A 390 30.60 -50.22 -42.06
N ASP A 391 31.32 -49.77 -43.09
CA ASP A 391 32.57 -50.40 -43.54
C ASP A 391 33.67 -50.30 -42.47
N VAL A 392 33.78 -49.15 -41.78
CA VAL A 392 34.75 -48.95 -40.69
C VAL A 392 34.39 -49.77 -39.44
N LEU A 393 33.10 -49.87 -39.11
CA LEU A 393 32.63 -50.65 -37.97
C LEU A 393 32.78 -52.16 -38.22
N GLU A 394 32.50 -52.61 -39.44
CA GLU A 394 32.69 -53.99 -39.90
C GLU A 394 34.18 -54.36 -39.96
N MET A 395 35.04 -53.42 -40.35
CA MET A 395 36.49 -53.57 -40.31
C MET A 395 37.02 -53.64 -38.87
N LEU A 396 36.47 -52.85 -37.94
CA LEU A 396 36.80 -52.90 -36.51
C LEU A 396 36.35 -54.22 -35.86
N LEU A 397 35.14 -54.69 -36.19
CA LEU A 397 34.60 -55.97 -35.72
C LEU A 397 35.37 -57.16 -36.29
N ARG A 398 35.85 -57.10 -37.53
CA ARG A 398 36.76 -58.12 -38.09
C ARG A 398 38.16 -58.09 -37.49
N SER A 399 38.62 -56.94 -36.99
CA SER A 399 39.96 -56.77 -36.43
C SER A 399 40.08 -57.15 -34.95
N SER A 400 38.97 -57.15 -34.20
CA SER A 400 38.93 -57.51 -32.78
C SER A 400 38.52 -58.97 -32.62
N ALA A 401 39.42 -59.81 -32.10
CA ALA A 401 39.26 -61.27 -32.12
C ALA A 401 38.34 -61.81 -31.00
N LYS A 402 38.10 -61.04 -29.93
CA LYS A 402 37.11 -61.38 -28.90
C LYS A 402 36.69 -60.13 -28.14
N VAL A 403 35.38 -59.91 -28.01
CA VAL A 403 34.78 -58.87 -27.17
C VAL A 403 34.12 -59.58 -25.98
N GLU A 404 34.68 -59.41 -24.79
CA GLU A 404 34.03 -59.86 -23.55
C GLU A 404 33.41 -58.65 -22.85
N LEU A 405 32.08 -58.67 -22.74
CA LEU A 405 31.29 -57.66 -22.05
C LEU A 405 30.98 -58.15 -20.63
N GLY A 406 31.66 -57.57 -19.63
CA GLY A 406 31.39 -57.76 -18.21
C GLY A 406 30.89 -56.47 -17.54
N PRO A 407 30.37 -56.54 -16.31
CA PRO A 407 29.79 -55.40 -15.58
C PRO A 407 30.79 -54.29 -15.21
N ASP A 408 32.11 -54.54 -15.35
CA ASP A 408 33.19 -53.56 -15.13
C ASP A 408 33.71 -52.89 -16.42
N GLY A 409 32.96 -53.00 -17.53
CA GLY A 409 33.30 -52.40 -18.83
C GLY A 409 33.85 -53.39 -19.86
N SER A 410 33.80 -53.00 -21.14
CA SER A 410 34.20 -53.84 -22.28
C SER A 410 35.72 -53.96 -22.39
N ARG A 411 36.23 -55.20 -22.33
CA ARG A 411 37.64 -55.51 -22.61
C ARG A 411 37.77 -56.03 -24.04
N PHE A 412 38.67 -55.41 -24.81
CA PHE A 412 38.98 -55.78 -26.18
C PHE A 412 40.34 -56.47 -26.22
N GLU A 413 40.37 -57.76 -26.57
CA GLU A 413 41.62 -58.48 -26.81
C GLU A 413 41.90 -58.50 -28.33
N LEU A 414 42.96 -57.80 -28.74
CA LEU A 414 43.47 -57.85 -30.11
C LEU A 414 44.36 -59.08 -30.29
N GLY A 415 44.04 -59.93 -31.26
CA GLY A 415 44.93 -61.00 -31.69
C GLY A 415 46.11 -60.47 -32.51
N ASN A 416 47.29 -61.09 -32.37
CA ASN A 416 48.54 -60.69 -33.05
C ASN A 416 48.43 -60.51 -34.58
N LYS A 417 47.47 -61.16 -35.25
CA LYS A 417 47.23 -60.99 -36.69
C LYS A 417 46.47 -59.70 -37.04
N GLY A 418 45.61 -59.20 -36.16
CA GLY A 418 44.86 -57.94 -36.33
C GLY A 418 45.71 -56.71 -36.05
N ALA A 419 46.55 -56.78 -35.00
CA ALA A 419 47.51 -55.73 -34.66
C ALA A 419 48.54 -55.50 -35.78
N ASN A 420 49.06 -56.58 -36.41
CA ASN A 420 50.01 -56.46 -37.52
C ASN A 420 49.40 -55.90 -38.81
N LYS A 421 48.08 -56.01 -39.02
CA LYS A 421 47.40 -55.37 -40.16
C LYS A 421 47.14 -53.89 -39.92
N LEU A 422 46.68 -53.52 -38.72
CA LEU A 422 46.52 -52.12 -38.33
C LEU A 422 47.85 -51.36 -38.34
N ALA A 423 48.94 -51.98 -37.87
CA ALA A 423 50.27 -51.38 -37.94
C ALA A 423 50.72 -51.14 -39.39
N LYS A 424 50.44 -52.08 -40.32
CA LYS A 424 50.76 -51.93 -41.75
C LYS A 424 49.95 -50.86 -42.46
N GLU A 425 48.71 -50.61 -42.05
CA GLU A 425 47.88 -49.54 -42.62
C GLU A 425 48.22 -48.16 -42.04
N LEU A 426 48.62 -48.09 -40.77
CA LEU A 426 49.13 -46.85 -40.16
C LEU A 426 50.47 -46.41 -40.78
N ASP A 427 51.33 -47.35 -41.17
CA ASP A 427 52.57 -47.05 -41.91
C ASP A 427 52.32 -46.55 -43.34
N ASN A 428 51.18 -46.89 -43.94
CA ASN A 428 50.78 -46.40 -45.27
C ASN A 428 50.01 -45.07 -45.23
N LEU A 429 49.71 -44.54 -44.04
CA LEU A 429 49.00 -43.26 -43.83
C LEU A 429 49.94 -42.11 -43.42
N ASN A 430 51.23 -42.38 -43.24
CA ASN A 430 52.32 -41.41 -43.25
C ASN A 430 52.98 -41.38 -44.64
#